data_AF-A0A925DYG8-F1
#
_entry.id   AF-A0A925DYG8-F1
#
_cell.length_a   1.000
_cell.length_b   1.000
_cell.length_c   1.000
_cell.angle_alpha   90.00
_cell.angle_beta   90.00
_cell.angle_gamma   90.00
#
_symmetry.space_group_name_H-M   'P 1'
#
loop_
_entity.id
_entity.type
_entity.pdbx_description
1 polymer ?
#
loop_
_entity_poly.entity_id
_entity_poly.type
_entity_poly.pdbx_seq_one_letter_code
_entity_poly.pdbx_strand_id
1 'polypeptide(L)'
;MKLSTKYYRSDLLSGMVVFLVALPLCLGIAIASGAPPFAGIICGVIAGIVVGYLSGSNVSVSGPAAGLIAIVLVAITDLGYESFLVAVVLAGVIQLSLGLLKAGTISSYFPTSVIEGMLVAIGIIIIKKEIPHAIGYDKAHEGDWFALETGSNSGFFTEIINSINYAHVGAILVTVVSIGILIAFNKVAFLKKIKAIPVALIVVIVGIVLNEVFIATGSRLAISQDHLVTLPTASSFQ
;
A
#
# COMPACT_ATOMS: atom_id res chain seq x y z
N MET A 1 -19.03 -2.90 18.25
CA MET A 1 -19.47 -2.03 17.14
C MET A 1 -20.94 -1.66 17.34
N LYS A 2 -21.32 -0.37 17.40
CA LYS A 2 -22.74 0.03 17.39
C LYS A 2 -23.18 0.16 15.92
N LEU A 3 -23.66 -0.94 15.33
CA LEU A 3 -24.14 -0.95 13.96
C LEU A 3 -25.36 -0.03 13.84
N SER A 4 -25.23 1.03 13.04
CA SER A 4 -26.30 1.98 12.76
C SER A 4 -26.54 2.04 11.26
N THR A 5 -27.79 1.85 10.86
CA THR A 5 -28.20 1.92 9.44
C THR A 5 -28.15 3.34 8.88
N LYS A 6 -27.95 4.35 9.74
CA LYS A 6 -27.90 5.77 9.36
C LYS A 6 -26.79 6.10 8.35
N TYR A 7 -25.66 5.38 8.39
CA TYR A 7 -24.49 5.67 7.57
C TYR A 7 -24.22 4.63 6.47
N TYR A 8 -25.13 3.67 6.25
CA TYR A 8 -24.93 2.54 5.34
C TYR A 8 -24.41 2.92 3.95
N ARG A 9 -24.96 3.95 3.30
CA ARG A 9 -24.50 4.39 1.97
C ARG A 9 -23.07 4.92 2.00
N SER A 10 -22.73 5.69 3.03
CA SER A 10 -21.40 6.26 3.19
C SER A 10 -20.38 5.19 3.53
N ASP A 11 -20.74 4.23 4.39
CA ASP A 11 -19.87 3.14 4.84
C ASP A 11 -19.60 2.13 3.73
N LEU A 12 -20.60 1.85 2.88
CA LEU A 12 -20.44 0.97 1.73
C LEU A 12 -19.54 1.61 0.66
N LEU A 13 -19.75 2.89 0.36
CA LEU A 13 -18.91 3.62 -0.59
C LEU A 13 -17.48 3.73 -0.07
N SER A 14 -17.27 4.14 1.19
CA SER A 14 -15.96 4.27 1.81
C SER A 14 -15.23 2.92 1.90
N GLY A 15 -15.93 1.86 2.30
CA GLY A 15 -15.39 0.50 2.34
C GLY A 15 -14.93 0.00 0.97
N MET A 16 -15.69 0.28 -0.10
CA MET A 16 -15.30 -0.06 -1.46
C MET A 16 -14.02 0.69 -1.89
N VAL A 17 -13.85 1.96 -1.52
CA VAL A 17 -12.60 2.69 -1.80
C VAL A 17 -11.42 2.07 -1.07
N VAL A 18 -11.60 1.82 0.22
CA VAL A 18 -10.55 1.26 1.07
C VAL A 18 -10.15 -0.11 0.55
N PHE A 19 -11.11 -0.94 0.12
CA PHE A 19 -10.84 -2.22 -0.52
C PHE A 19 -10.00 -2.09 -1.79
N LEU A 20 -10.38 -1.20 -2.71
CA LEU A 20 -9.67 -0.99 -3.97
C LEU A 20 -8.23 -0.50 -3.76
N VAL A 21 -7.99 0.30 -2.72
CA VAL A 21 -6.65 0.79 -2.37
C VAL A 21 -5.86 -0.26 -1.55
N ALA A 22 -6.53 -1.01 -0.68
CA ALA A 22 -5.89 -1.96 0.22
C ALA A 22 -5.45 -3.24 -0.50
N LEU A 23 -6.15 -3.68 -1.55
CA LEU A 23 -5.80 -4.87 -2.32
C LEU A 23 -4.34 -4.87 -2.85
N PRO A 24 -3.91 -3.88 -3.66
CA PRO A 24 -2.53 -3.83 -4.15
C PRO A 24 -1.53 -3.67 -3.00
N LEU A 25 -1.88 -2.88 -1.98
CA LEU A 25 -1.04 -2.72 -0.79
C LEU A 25 -0.79 -4.04 -0.06
N CYS A 26 -1.83 -4.86 0.15
CA CYS A 26 -1.71 -6.16 0.80
C CYS A 26 -0.84 -7.12 -0.01
N LEU A 27 -0.98 -7.08 -1.34
CA LEU A 27 -0.20 -7.88 -2.27
C LEU A 27 1.28 -7.49 -2.23
N GLY A 28 1.57 -6.20 -2.39
CA GLY A 28 2.93 -5.66 -2.36
C GLY A 28 3.62 -5.94 -1.04
N ILE A 29 2.94 -5.73 0.10
CA ILE A 29 3.52 -6.01 1.44
C ILE A 29 3.83 -7.50 1.62
N ALA A 30 3.03 -8.42 1.06
CA ALA A 30 3.35 -9.85 1.17
C ALA A 30 4.59 -10.23 0.36
N ILE A 31 4.67 -9.78 -0.90
CA ILE A 31 5.82 -10.02 -1.80
C ILE A 31 7.10 -9.44 -1.18
N ALA A 32 7.01 -8.21 -0.67
CA ALA A 32 8.07 -7.53 0.07
C ALA A 32 8.66 -8.34 1.22
N SER A 33 7.77 -9.05 1.91
CA SER A 33 8.09 -9.76 3.14
C SER A 33 8.58 -11.17 2.84
N GLY A 34 8.72 -11.57 1.57
CA GLY A 34 9.07 -12.93 1.17
C GLY A 34 7.94 -13.95 1.38
N ALA A 35 6.70 -13.48 1.59
CA ALA A 35 5.53 -14.33 1.80
C ALA A 35 4.74 -14.53 0.49
N PRO A 36 3.97 -15.62 0.36
CA PRO A 36 3.06 -15.81 -0.77
C PRO A 36 2.09 -14.61 -0.88
N PRO A 37 1.84 -14.07 -2.09
CA PRO A 37 1.02 -12.87 -2.24
C PRO A 37 -0.41 -13.03 -1.69
N PHE A 38 -0.98 -14.23 -1.84
CA PHE A 38 -2.29 -14.58 -1.27
C PHE A 38 -2.34 -14.46 0.25
N ALA A 39 -1.24 -14.71 0.96
CA ALA A 39 -1.19 -14.58 2.42
C ALA A 39 -1.46 -13.14 2.87
N GLY A 40 -1.00 -12.14 2.11
CA GLY A 40 -1.28 -10.72 2.38
C GLY A 40 -2.76 -10.38 2.24
N ILE A 41 -3.40 -10.88 1.17
CA ILE A 41 -4.84 -10.68 0.93
C ILE A 41 -5.67 -11.34 2.03
N ILE A 42 -5.36 -12.60 2.36
CA ILE A 42 -6.04 -13.35 3.43
C ILE A 42 -5.88 -12.63 4.78
N CYS A 43 -4.66 -12.18 5.09
CA CYS A 43 -4.39 -11.39 6.28
C CYS A 43 -5.25 -10.11 6.32
N GLY A 44 -5.32 -9.35 5.22
CA GLY A 44 -6.15 -8.14 5.14
C GLY A 44 -7.64 -8.42 5.35
N VAL A 45 -8.18 -9.47 4.73
CA VAL A 45 -9.59 -9.84 4.88
C VAL A 45 -9.90 -10.27 6.31
N ILE A 46 -9.10 -11.18 6.88
CA ILE A 46 -9.33 -11.68 8.24
C ILE A 46 -9.15 -10.56 9.26
N ALA A 47 -8.11 -9.74 9.14
CA ALA A 47 -7.87 -8.61 10.02
C ALA A 47 -9.01 -7.58 9.95
N GLY A 48 -9.45 -7.21 8.75
CA GLY A 48 -10.56 -6.28 8.55
C GLY A 48 -11.87 -6.73 9.21
N ILE A 49 -12.20 -8.02 9.11
CA ILE A 49 -13.41 -8.59 9.72
C ILE A 49 -13.27 -8.73 11.23
N VAL A 50 -12.22 -9.44 11.69
CA VAL A 50 -12.05 -9.81 13.11
C VAL A 50 -11.71 -8.58 13.95
N VAL A 51 -10.72 -7.78 13.54
CA VAL A 51 -10.32 -6.58 14.27
C VAL A 51 -11.40 -5.51 14.15
N GLY A 52 -12.01 -5.34 12.96
CA GLY A 52 -13.11 -4.38 12.79
C GLY A 52 -14.29 -4.65 13.72
N TYR A 53 -14.63 -5.93 13.95
CA TYR A 53 -15.68 -6.31 14.89
C TYR A 53 -15.29 -6.08 16.36
N LEU A 54 -14.06 -6.43 16.75
CA LEU A 54 -13.58 -6.43 18.14
C LEU A 54 -13.01 -5.08 18.62
N SER A 55 -12.49 -4.23 17.73
CA SER A 55 -11.75 -3.00 18.04
C SER A 55 -12.57 -1.94 18.78
N GLY A 56 -13.88 -1.86 18.48
CA GLY A 56 -14.72 -0.77 18.98
C GLY A 56 -14.51 0.59 18.30
N SER A 57 -13.53 0.71 17.40
CA SER A 57 -13.34 1.88 16.53
C SER A 57 -14.30 1.87 15.34
N ASN A 58 -14.84 3.05 14.98
CA ASN A 58 -15.77 3.20 13.85
C ASN A 58 -15.07 3.42 12.50
N VAL A 59 -13.77 3.71 12.50
CA VAL A 59 -13.02 4.12 11.30
C VAL A 59 -11.66 3.40 11.16
N SER A 60 -11.39 2.42 12.00
CA SER A 60 -10.13 1.65 11.94
C SER A 60 -10.16 0.68 10.76
N VAL A 61 -9.05 0.65 10.03
CA VAL A 61 -8.76 -0.33 8.97
C VAL A 61 -7.56 -1.14 9.45
N SER A 62 -7.62 -2.47 9.31
CA SER A 62 -6.57 -3.39 9.76
C SER A 62 -6.14 -4.30 8.61
N GLY A 63 -4.84 -4.60 8.56
CA GLY A 63 -4.22 -5.43 7.52
C GLY A 63 -2.70 -5.48 7.69
N PRO A 64 -1.97 -6.02 6.70
CA PRO A 64 -0.52 -6.06 6.70
C PRO A 64 0.07 -4.65 6.85
N ALA A 65 1.03 -4.47 7.76
CA ALA A 65 1.66 -3.18 8.02
C ALA A 65 3.01 -3.09 7.32
N ALA A 66 3.22 -2.04 6.54
CA ALA A 66 4.48 -1.83 5.82
C ALA A 66 5.69 -1.81 6.78
N GLY A 67 5.56 -1.27 7.99
CA GLY A 67 6.64 -1.24 8.99
C GLY A 67 7.11 -2.61 9.49
N LEU A 68 6.37 -3.69 9.24
CA LEU A 68 6.74 -5.05 9.66
C LEU A 68 7.46 -5.84 8.56
N ILE A 69 7.56 -5.31 7.34
CA ILE A 69 8.13 -6.03 6.18
C ILE A 69 9.51 -6.60 6.48
N ALA A 70 10.44 -5.75 6.94
CA ALA A 70 11.81 -6.18 7.20
C ALA A 70 11.89 -7.27 8.28
N ILE A 71 11.04 -7.16 9.32
CA ILE A 71 10.98 -8.13 10.41
C ILE A 71 10.44 -9.47 9.90
N VAL A 72 9.37 -9.43 9.10
CA VAL A 72 8.76 -10.64 8.52
C VAL A 72 9.72 -11.30 7.53
N LEU A 73 10.38 -10.52 6.66
CA LEU A 73 11.36 -11.02 5.72
C LEU A 73 12.48 -11.77 6.44
N VAL A 74 13.10 -11.14 7.44
CA VAL A 74 14.16 -11.75 8.25
C VAL A 74 13.65 -12.99 8.98
N ALA A 75 12.45 -12.94 9.57
CA ALA A 75 11.88 -14.10 10.25
C ALA A 75 11.62 -15.28 9.31
N ILE A 76 11.13 -15.02 8.09
CA ILE A 76 10.91 -16.05 7.07
C ILE A 76 12.24 -16.62 6.57
N THR A 77 13.26 -15.77 6.35
CA THR A 77 14.59 -16.25 5.91
C THR A 77 15.29 -17.09 6.97
N ASP A 78 15.14 -16.74 8.25
CA ASP A 78 15.84 -17.41 9.34
C ASP A 78 15.11 -18.69 9.82
N LEU A 79 13.78 -18.67 9.84
CA LEU A 79 12.96 -19.76 10.42
C LEU A 79 12.32 -20.66 9.36
N GLY A 80 12.16 -20.16 8.13
CA GLY A 80 11.28 -20.73 7.12
C GLY A 80 9.82 -20.31 7.30
N TYR A 81 9.04 -20.34 6.21
CA TYR A 81 7.66 -19.85 6.18
C TYR A 81 6.73 -20.56 7.16
N GLU A 82 6.78 -21.89 7.25
CA GLU A 82 5.91 -22.66 8.16
C GLU A 82 6.19 -22.34 9.64
N SER A 83 7.46 -22.30 10.02
CA SER A 83 7.88 -21.93 11.38
C SER A 83 7.50 -20.47 11.71
N PHE A 84 7.60 -19.57 10.72
CA PHE A 84 7.15 -18.19 10.85
C PHE A 84 5.65 -18.12 11.15
N LEU A 85 4.80 -18.91 10.48
CA LEU A 85 3.36 -18.93 10.77
C LEU A 85 3.07 -19.34 12.22
N VAL A 86 3.81 -20.33 12.75
CA VAL A 86 3.72 -20.71 14.16
C VAL A 86 4.14 -19.56 15.08
N ALA A 87 5.23 -18.87 14.75
CA ALA A 87 5.69 -17.70 15.51
C ALA A 87 4.64 -16.57 15.51
N VAL A 88 3.94 -16.34 14.38
CA VAL A 88 2.84 -15.36 14.29
C VAL A 88 1.67 -15.75 15.20
N VAL A 89 1.29 -17.03 15.25
CA VAL A 89 0.24 -17.51 16.16
C VAL A 89 0.64 -17.27 17.61
N LEU A 90 1.88 -17.59 17.98
CA LEU A 90 2.40 -17.35 19.33
C LEU A 90 2.43 -15.85 19.67
N ALA A 91 2.86 -15.00 18.74
CA ALA A 91 2.84 -13.56 18.90
C ALA A 91 1.41 -13.04 19.12
N GLY A 92 0.42 -13.58 18.40
CA GLY A 92 -1.00 -13.28 18.60
C GLY A 92 -1.50 -13.67 20.00
N VAL A 93 -1.12 -14.84 20.51
CA VAL A 93 -1.46 -15.28 21.88
C VAL A 93 -0.86 -14.35 22.93
N ILE A 94 0.40 -13.95 22.75
CA ILE A 94 1.08 -12.99 23.62
C ILE A 94 0.36 -11.64 23.57
N GLN A 95 0.02 -11.16 22.38
CA GLN A 95 -0.68 -9.89 22.18
C GLN A 95 -2.08 -9.88 22.83
N LEU A 96 -2.84 -10.98 22.70
CA LEU A 96 -4.14 -11.13 23.37
C LEU A 96 -3.97 -11.13 24.90
N SER A 97 -2.97 -11.84 25.41
CA SER A 97 -2.66 -11.90 26.83
C SER A 97 -2.32 -10.51 27.39
N LEU A 98 -1.48 -9.74 26.68
CA LEU A 98 -1.17 -8.35 27.02
C LEU A 98 -2.41 -7.44 26.96
N GLY A 99 -3.31 -7.66 26.00
CA GLY A 99 -4.60 -6.98 25.91
C GLY A 99 -5.49 -7.22 27.12
N LEU A 100 -5.60 -8.48 27.58
CA LEU A 100 -6.36 -8.86 28.79
C LEU A 100 -5.76 -8.24 30.06
N LEU A 101 -4.44 -8.17 30.14
CA LEU A 101 -3.72 -7.49 31.23
C LEU A 101 -3.80 -5.95 31.16
N LYS A 102 -4.47 -5.39 30.14
CA LYS A 102 -4.55 -3.94 29.87
C LYS A 102 -3.18 -3.26 29.73
N ALA A 103 -2.18 -4.01 29.29
CA ALA A 103 -0.83 -3.51 29.04
C ALA A 103 -0.77 -2.52 27.87
N GLY A 104 -1.86 -2.37 27.10
CA GLY A 104 -2.00 -1.35 26.06
C GLY A 104 -1.78 0.08 26.56
N THR A 105 -1.97 0.35 27.85
CA THR A 105 -1.68 1.67 28.46
C THR A 105 -0.22 2.09 28.29
N ILE A 106 0.70 1.13 28.08
CA ILE A 106 2.12 1.40 27.81
C ILE A 106 2.31 2.23 26.54
N SER A 107 1.41 2.11 25.55
CA SER A 107 1.50 2.91 24.31
C SER A 107 1.42 4.41 24.58
N SER A 108 0.76 4.82 25.67
CA SER A 108 0.62 6.23 26.07
C SER A 108 1.92 6.85 26.62
N TYR A 109 2.95 6.04 26.89
CA TYR A 109 4.25 6.51 27.37
C TYR A 109 5.26 6.76 26.25
N PHE A 110 4.92 6.41 24.99
CA PHE A 110 5.77 6.75 23.85
C PHE A 110 5.75 8.26 23.63
N PRO A 111 6.92 8.93 23.66
CA PRO A 111 6.97 10.36 23.39
C PRO A 111 6.44 10.67 21.99
N THR A 112 5.64 11.74 21.86
CA THR A 112 5.10 12.17 20.57
C THR A 112 6.21 12.39 19.54
N SER A 113 7.38 12.87 19.97
CA SER A 113 8.56 13.06 19.10
C SER A 113 9.05 11.76 18.45
N VAL A 114 8.91 10.61 19.11
CA VAL A 114 9.28 9.31 18.54
C VAL A 114 8.28 8.90 17.47
N ILE A 115 6.98 9.10 17.72
CA ILE A 115 5.91 8.79 16.77
C ILE A 115 6.04 9.70 15.53
N GLU A 116 6.27 11.00 15.73
CA GLU A 116 6.51 11.95 14.65
C GLU A 116 7.76 11.59 13.85
N GLY A 117 8.87 11.24 14.50
CA GLY A 117 10.08 10.78 13.83
C GLY A 117 9.85 9.54 12.97
N MET A 118 9.08 8.56 13.48
CA MET A 118 8.69 7.37 12.73
C MET A 118 7.82 7.73 11.51
N LEU A 119 6.82 8.61 11.66
CA LEU A 119 5.96 9.05 10.56
C LEU A 119 6.73 9.82 9.48
N VAL A 120 7.69 10.66 9.87
CA VAL A 120 8.58 11.37 8.95
C VAL A 120 9.46 10.40 8.18
N ALA A 121 10.07 9.42 8.86
CA ALA A 121 10.88 8.40 8.22
C ALA A 121 10.08 7.58 7.20
N ILE A 122 8.88 7.13 7.56
CA ILE A 122 7.97 6.42 6.64
C ILE A 122 7.61 7.32 5.45
N GLY A 123 7.29 8.60 5.69
CA GLY A 123 6.99 9.56 4.61
C GLY A 123 8.16 9.74 3.64
N ILE A 124 9.39 9.84 4.14
CA ILE A 124 10.60 9.94 3.30
C ILE A 124 10.82 8.66 2.49
N ILE A 125 10.63 7.48 3.09
CA ILE A 125 10.74 6.19 2.39
C ILE A 125 9.71 6.10 1.26
N ILE A 126 8.47 6.54 1.51
CA ILE A 126 7.42 6.59 0.48
C ILE A 126 7.82 7.52 -0.66
N ILE A 127 8.20 8.76 -0.36
CA ILE A 127 8.63 9.72 -1.39
C ILE A 127 9.80 9.15 -2.20
N LYS A 128 10.77 8.52 -1.55
CA LYS A 128 11.91 7.88 -2.22
C LYS A 128 11.45 6.88 -3.29
N LYS A 129 10.43 6.07 -2.98
CA LYS A 129 10.01 4.95 -3.83
C LYS A 129 9.01 5.34 -4.90
N GLU A 130 8.13 6.28 -4.60
CA GLU A 130 7.12 6.74 -5.56
C GLU A 130 7.71 7.66 -6.66
N ILE A 131 8.80 8.38 -6.40
CA ILE A 131 9.43 9.27 -7.41
C ILE A 131 9.93 8.49 -8.65
N PRO A 132 10.73 7.42 -8.52
CA PRO A 132 11.14 6.60 -9.65
C PRO A 132 9.96 5.97 -10.39
N HIS A 133 8.96 5.46 -9.67
CA HIS A 133 7.75 4.87 -10.26
C HIS A 133 6.96 5.90 -11.08
N ALA A 134 6.82 7.12 -10.55
CA ALA A 134 6.13 8.23 -11.20
C ALA A 134 6.75 8.66 -12.54
N ILE A 135 8.04 8.38 -12.77
CA ILE A 135 8.73 8.66 -14.03
C ILE A 135 8.98 7.43 -14.89
N GLY A 136 8.43 6.27 -14.50
CA GLY A 136 8.51 5.01 -15.24
C GLY A 136 9.88 4.33 -15.13
N TYR A 137 10.53 4.43 -13.97
CA TYR A 137 11.76 3.70 -13.67
C TYR A 137 11.51 2.68 -12.57
N ASP A 138 11.18 1.45 -12.99
CA ASP A 138 10.77 0.37 -12.09
C ASP A 138 11.84 -0.71 -11.99
N LYS A 139 12.96 -0.37 -11.34
CA LYS A 139 13.94 -1.39 -10.93
C LYS A 139 13.53 -2.11 -9.64
N ALA A 140 12.77 -1.45 -8.78
CA ALA A 140 12.24 -2.03 -7.54
C ALA A 140 10.77 -2.38 -7.74
N HIS A 141 10.39 -3.63 -7.46
CA HIS A 141 9.00 -4.08 -7.56
C HIS A 141 8.14 -3.48 -6.42
N GLU A 142 6.82 -3.37 -6.65
CA GLU A 142 5.86 -3.01 -5.60
C GLU A 142 6.06 -3.91 -4.36
N GLY A 143 6.33 -3.29 -3.22
CA GLY A 143 6.66 -4.02 -2.00
C GLY A 143 8.09 -3.90 -1.55
N ASP A 144 9.06 -3.47 -2.36
CA ASP A 144 10.47 -3.55 -1.94
C ASP A 144 10.92 -2.46 -0.91
N TRP A 145 10.04 -2.06 0.02
CA TRP A 145 10.09 -0.92 0.94
C TRP A 145 11.41 -0.80 1.73
N PHE A 146 12.09 -1.93 1.94
CA PHE A 146 13.27 -2.05 2.80
C PHE A 146 14.49 -2.70 2.14
N ALA A 147 14.51 -3.00 0.84
CA ALA A 147 15.79 -3.38 0.21
C ALA A 147 16.78 -2.23 0.34
N LEU A 148 17.73 -2.43 1.24
CA LEU A 148 19.00 -1.75 1.22
C LEU A 148 19.78 -2.36 0.06
N GLU A 149 19.65 -1.78 -1.14
CA GLU A 149 20.56 -2.09 -2.24
C GLU A 149 22.00 -1.81 -1.77
N THR A 150 22.67 -2.87 -1.35
CA THR A 150 24.04 -2.91 -0.83
C THR A 150 25.06 -2.86 -1.99
N GLY A 151 24.79 -2.02 -2.99
CA GLY A 151 25.67 -1.76 -4.12
C GLY A 151 26.33 -0.39 -4.01
N SER A 152 27.64 -0.31 -4.27
CA SER A 152 28.55 0.85 -4.05
C SER A 152 28.24 2.18 -4.78
N ASN A 153 27.00 2.51 -5.14
CA ASN A 153 26.64 3.87 -5.61
C ASN A 153 25.15 4.26 -5.45
N SER A 154 24.39 3.59 -4.58
CA SER A 154 22.92 3.73 -4.45
C SER A 154 22.47 4.77 -3.40
N GLY A 155 22.99 6.00 -3.47
CA GLY A 155 22.46 7.10 -2.65
C GLY A 155 21.05 7.53 -3.10
N PHE A 156 20.23 8.07 -2.18
CA PHE A 156 18.89 8.64 -2.47
C PHE A 156 18.89 9.51 -3.74
N PHE A 157 19.90 10.37 -3.87
CA PHE A 157 20.05 11.27 -5.01
C PHE A 157 20.53 10.55 -6.27
N THR A 158 21.39 9.54 -6.15
CA THR A 158 21.92 8.80 -7.31
C THR A 158 20.83 7.98 -8.00
N GLU A 159 19.94 7.37 -7.22
CA GLU A 159 18.80 6.61 -7.74
C GLU A 159 17.81 7.53 -8.49
N ILE A 160 17.55 8.72 -7.94
CA ILE A 160 16.73 9.77 -8.60
C ILE A 160 17.39 10.31 -9.87
N ILE A 161 18.71 10.54 -9.85
CA ILE A 161 19.43 11.03 -11.03
C ILE A 161 19.43 9.96 -12.13
N ASN A 162 19.64 8.70 -11.77
CA ASN A 162 19.58 7.59 -12.71
C ASN A 162 18.18 7.38 -13.27
N SER A 163 17.15 7.51 -12.45
CA SER A 163 15.77 7.33 -12.91
C SER A 163 15.36 8.39 -13.94
N ILE A 164 15.89 9.62 -13.85
CA ILE A 164 15.72 10.66 -14.89
C ILE A 164 16.28 10.22 -16.24
N ASN A 165 17.41 9.50 -16.26
CA ASN A 165 18.05 9.06 -17.51
C ASN A 165 17.26 7.95 -18.23
N TYR A 166 16.44 7.20 -17.49
CA TYR A 166 15.60 6.12 -18.01
C TYR A 166 14.11 6.47 -17.98
N ALA A 167 13.79 7.77 -17.92
CA ALA A 167 12.43 8.23 -17.75
C ALA A 167 11.54 7.86 -18.94
N HIS A 168 10.38 7.27 -18.64
CA HIS A 168 9.35 6.93 -19.63
C HIS A 168 8.35 8.08 -19.76
N VAL A 169 8.28 8.70 -20.94
CA VAL A 169 7.43 9.87 -21.19
C VAL A 169 5.95 9.57 -20.97
N GLY A 170 5.50 8.34 -21.30
CA GLY A 170 4.12 7.91 -21.05
C GLY A 170 3.75 7.86 -19.57
N ALA A 171 4.68 7.39 -18.72
CA ALA A 171 4.47 7.29 -17.27
C ALA A 171 4.40 8.69 -16.65
N ILE A 172 5.31 9.59 -17.04
CA ILE A 172 5.29 11.00 -16.60
C ILE A 172 3.96 11.67 -16.96
N LEU A 173 3.46 11.44 -18.18
CA LEU A 173 2.20 12.05 -18.62
C LEU A 173 1.02 11.56 -17.78
N VAL A 174 0.93 10.25 -17.53
CA VAL A 174 -0.10 9.66 -16.66
C VAL A 174 0.01 10.24 -15.24
N THR A 175 1.23 10.35 -14.69
CA THR A 175 1.48 10.95 -13.37
C THR A 175 1.01 12.40 -13.30
N VAL A 176 1.40 13.23 -14.27
CA VAL A 176 1.04 14.66 -14.30
C VAL A 176 -0.48 14.83 -14.41
N VAL A 177 -1.15 14.04 -15.26
CA VAL A 177 -2.61 14.06 -15.37
C VAL A 177 -3.26 13.62 -14.06
N SER A 178 -2.74 12.56 -13.44
CA SER A 178 -3.24 12.03 -12.16
C SER A 178 -3.16 13.07 -11.03
N ILE A 179 -1.99 13.71 -10.88
CA ILE A 179 -1.80 14.80 -9.90
C ILE A 179 -2.69 15.99 -10.24
N GLY A 180 -2.82 16.32 -11.53
CA GLY A 180 -3.72 17.37 -12.01
C GLY A 180 -5.18 17.15 -11.58
N ILE A 181 -5.68 15.92 -11.73
CA ILE A 181 -7.03 15.53 -11.30
C ILE A 181 -7.17 15.66 -9.78
N LEU A 182 -6.20 15.15 -9.01
CA LEU A 182 -6.22 15.25 -7.54
C LEU A 182 -6.28 16.71 -7.06
N ILE A 183 -5.44 17.58 -7.65
CA ILE A 183 -5.41 19.00 -7.32
C ILE A 183 -6.71 19.69 -7.76
N ALA A 184 -7.23 19.38 -8.95
CA ALA A 184 -8.46 19.96 -9.46
C ALA A 184 -9.66 19.61 -8.58
N PHE A 185 -9.81 18.35 -8.14
CA PHE A 185 -10.87 17.94 -7.24
C PHE A 185 -10.78 18.62 -5.85
N ASN A 186 -9.56 18.91 -5.37
CA ASN A 186 -9.36 19.61 -4.11
C ASN A 186 -9.53 21.13 -4.19
N LYS A 187 -9.30 21.76 -5.36
CA LYS A 187 -9.42 23.23 -5.52
C LYS A 187 -10.77 23.67 -6.11
N VAL A 188 -11.37 22.89 -7.01
CA VAL A 188 -12.59 23.30 -7.73
C VAL A 188 -13.85 22.94 -6.94
N ALA A 189 -14.60 23.95 -6.51
CA ALA A 189 -15.79 23.78 -5.68
C ALA A 189 -16.91 22.95 -6.33
N PHE A 190 -17.02 22.97 -7.67
CA PHE A 190 -17.98 22.14 -8.41
C PHE A 190 -17.64 20.64 -8.30
N LEU A 191 -16.36 20.28 -8.41
CA LEU A 191 -15.91 18.88 -8.34
C LEU A 191 -16.06 18.30 -6.93
N LYS A 192 -15.95 19.12 -5.88
CA LYS A 192 -16.24 18.71 -4.49
C LYS A 192 -17.68 18.27 -4.26
N LYS A 193 -18.63 18.68 -5.11
CA LYS A 193 -20.03 18.27 -5.01
C LYS A 193 -20.26 16.86 -5.54
N ILE A 194 -19.34 16.33 -6.33
CA ILE A 194 -19.34 14.94 -6.80
C ILE A 194 -18.80 14.06 -5.66
N LYS A 195 -19.60 13.90 -4.59
CA LYS A 195 -19.27 13.07 -3.42
C LYS A 195 -19.48 11.57 -3.65
N ALA A 196 -20.01 11.18 -4.81
CA ALA A 196 -20.41 9.81 -5.07
C ALA A 196 -19.24 8.89 -5.48
N ILE A 197 -18.17 9.47 -6.04
CA ILE A 197 -17.04 8.70 -6.56
C ILE A 197 -15.74 9.18 -5.90
N PRO A 198 -14.94 8.28 -5.33
CA PRO A 198 -13.64 8.62 -4.74
C PRO A 198 -12.69 9.11 -5.81
N VAL A 199 -11.97 10.20 -5.55
CA VAL A 199 -11.03 10.81 -6.50
C VAL A 199 -9.93 9.82 -6.92
N ALA A 200 -9.45 9.00 -5.99
CA ALA A 200 -8.45 7.97 -6.27
C ALA A 200 -8.92 6.98 -7.36
N LEU A 201 -10.20 6.58 -7.35
CA LEU A 201 -10.75 5.67 -8.37
C LEU A 201 -10.84 6.36 -9.73
N ILE A 202 -11.19 7.64 -9.77
CA ILE A 202 -11.21 8.43 -11.01
C ILE A 202 -9.81 8.49 -11.61
N VAL A 203 -8.80 8.74 -10.78
CA VAL A 203 -7.40 8.78 -11.20
C VAL A 203 -6.97 7.45 -11.82
N VAL A 204 -7.27 6.32 -11.16
CA VAL A 204 -6.95 4.98 -11.69
C VAL A 204 -7.63 4.73 -13.03
N ILE A 205 -8.94 5.01 -13.14
CA ILE A 205 -9.70 4.81 -14.38
C ILE A 205 -9.12 5.67 -15.51
N VAL A 206 -8.82 6.94 -15.25
CA VAL A 206 -8.23 7.83 -16.26
C VAL A 206 -6.84 7.34 -16.67
N GLY A 207 -6.03 6.86 -15.73
CA GLY A 207 -4.73 6.26 -16.03
C GLY A 207 -4.84 5.04 -16.95
N ILE A 208 -5.77 4.13 -16.66
CA ILE A 208 -6.04 2.94 -17.49
C ILE A 208 -6.48 3.37 -18.90
N VAL A 209 -7.45 4.28 -19.00
CA VAL A 209 -7.96 4.76 -20.30
C VAL A 209 -6.86 5.44 -21.12
N LEU A 210 -6.02 6.27 -20.49
CA LEU A 210 -4.88 6.90 -21.17
C LEU A 210 -3.90 5.86 -21.70
N ASN A 211 -3.56 4.85 -20.91
CA ASN A 211 -2.65 3.79 -21.35
C ASN A 211 -3.25 2.97 -22.50
N GLU A 212 -4.52 2.60 -22.43
CA GLU A 212 -5.23 1.88 -23.51
C GLU A 212 -5.26 2.70 -24.80
N VAL A 213 -5.47 4.02 -24.72
CA VAL A 213 -5.39 4.92 -25.88
C VAL A 213 -3.98 4.93 -26.48
N PHE A 214 -2.93 4.94 -25.65
CA PHE A 214 -1.55 4.89 -26.13
C PHE A 214 -1.23 3.58 -26.85
N ILE A 215 -1.72 2.45 -26.32
CA ILE A 215 -1.60 1.12 -26.94
C ILE A 215 -2.36 1.09 -28.27
N ALA A 216 -3.61 1.54 -28.30
CA ALA A 216 -4.45 1.54 -29.50
C ALA A 216 -3.90 2.44 -30.63
N THR A 217 -3.19 3.51 -30.26
CA THR A 217 -2.56 4.44 -31.23
C THR A 217 -1.18 3.95 -31.69
N GLY A 218 -0.66 2.85 -31.15
CA GLY A 218 0.69 2.33 -31.46
C GLY A 218 1.81 3.30 -31.04
N SER A 219 1.54 4.15 -30.05
CA SER A 219 2.45 5.23 -29.66
C SER A 219 3.60 4.70 -28.81
N ARG A 220 4.77 5.33 -28.91
CA ARG A 220 5.91 5.14 -27.99
C ARG A 220 5.61 5.56 -26.54
N LEU A 221 4.41 6.10 -26.29
CA LEU A 221 3.89 6.47 -24.98
C LEU A 221 3.23 5.31 -24.25
N ALA A 222 2.98 4.18 -24.92
CA ALA A 222 2.39 3.00 -24.31
C ALA A 222 3.30 2.48 -23.18
N ILE A 223 2.72 2.32 -22.00
CA ILE A 223 3.46 1.85 -20.83
C ILE A 223 3.63 0.34 -20.94
N SER A 224 4.89 -0.12 -20.93
CA SER A 224 5.25 -1.54 -20.98
C SER A 224 4.67 -2.32 -19.80
N GLN A 225 4.46 -3.63 -19.97
CA GLN A 225 3.89 -4.49 -18.92
C GLN A 225 4.73 -4.53 -17.63
N ASP A 226 6.03 -4.26 -17.72
CA ASP A 226 6.93 -4.21 -16.58
C ASP A 226 6.60 -3.09 -15.57
N HIS A 227 5.84 -2.08 -16.00
CA HIS A 227 5.38 -0.96 -15.18
C HIS A 227 3.94 -1.14 -14.68
N LEU A 228 3.26 -2.22 -15.07
CA LEU A 228 1.88 -2.49 -14.68
C LEU A 228 1.83 -3.49 -13.53
N VAL A 229 0.88 -3.28 -12.61
CA VAL A 229 0.65 -4.20 -11.49
C VAL A 229 0.10 -5.52 -12.03
N THR A 230 0.94 -6.54 -12.07
CA THR A 230 0.52 -7.91 -12.42
C THR A 230 -0.11 -8.57 -11.20
N LEU A 231 -1.43 -8.80 -11.26
CA LEU A 231 -2.12 -9.56 -10.23
C LEU A 231 -1.78 -11.05 -10.39
N PRO A 232 -1.30 -11.75 -9.33
CA PRO A 232 -1.08 -13.18 -9.42
C PRO A 232 -2.41 -13.90 -9.63
N THR A 233 -2.50 -14.67 -10.71
CA THR A 233 -3.64 -15.54 -10.97
C THR A 233 -3.52 -16.78 -10.09
N ALA A 234 -4.57 -17.10 -9.31
CA ALA A 234 -4.63 -18.32 -8.52
C ALA A 234 -4.49 -19.54 -9.43
N SER A 235 -3.33 -20.18 -9.41
CA SER A 235 -3.06 -21.39 -10.19
C SER A 235 -3.60 -22.65 -9.48
N SER A 236 -3.84 -22.57 -8.17
CA SER A 236 -4.56 -23.57 -7.38
C SER A 236 -4.99 -23.00 -6.02
N PHE A 237 -5.90 -23.69 -5.32
CA PHE A 237 -6.31 -23.40 -3.94
C PHE A 237 -5.37 -23.99 -2.87
N GLN A 238 -4.17 -24.46 -3.26
CA GLN A 238 -3.18 -25.03 -2.33
C GLN A 238 -2.22 -23.97 -1.78
#